data_AF-A0A8J6QYH5-F1
#
_entry.id   AF-A0A8J6QYH5-F1
#
_cell.length_a   1.000
_cell.length_b   1.000
_cell.length_c   1.000
_cell.angle_alpha   90.00
_cell.angle_beta   90.00
_cell.angle_gamma   90.00
#
_symmetry.space_group_name_H-M   'P 1'
#
loop_
_entity.id
_entity.type
_entity.pdbx_description
1 polymer ?
#
loop_
_entity_poly.entity_id
_entity_poly.type
_entity_poly.pdbx_seq_one_letter_code
_entity_poly.pdbx_strand_id
1 'polypeptide(L)'
;MANERILVVEDERIVARDIEKRLKKLGYVVPITVASGEEAIKQTAEIRPDLVLMDIQLKGELDGIEAAEQIRADFNIPVIYLTAYADEATLQRAKATEPFGYILKPFDARDLQVAIEVALRRRISEEAIRVALEKERELSELKSRFWSMAAHEFRNPMTSILSAAQLLEQEKHDLPEERRREYLYVIQNAIRSMDQLLSDVLAVGRVEGGSLKFDPAPLDLEEFCQIVVEEMQFNAGLKHRIVLHQQGDCAQTFLDKKLLRHILTNILSNAIKYSPEGNDIYFELICADETVIFQVRDTGIGIPVEAKNHLFEPFQRAENVGNIPGTGLGLTMVKRCLDLHGGQISIESNPGGGTIVTIQLHLNSRVKSRQA
;
A
#
# COMPACT_ATOMS: atom_id res chain seq x y z
N MET A 1 22.43 28.90 5.13
CA MET A 1 22.98 29.03 6.50
C MET A 1 22.36 27.93 7.29
N ALA A 2 23.15 27.20 8.10
CA ALA A 2 22.62 26.23 9.06
C ALA A 2 21.58 26.94 9.95
N ASN A 3 20.48 26.28 10.30
CA ASN A 3 19.46 26.82 11.21
C ASN A 3 19.10 25.81 12.31
N GLU A 4 19.92 24.78 12.45
CA GLU A 4 19.80 23.72 13.43
C GLU A 4 20.08 24.28 14.83
N ARG A 5 19.25 23.83 15.78
CA ARG A 5 19.28 24.24 17.18
C ARG A 5 20.19 23.31 17.97
N ILE A 6 21.26 23.85 18.54
CA ILE A 6 22.24 23.09 19.29
C ILE A 6 22.17 23.49 20.76
N LEU A 7 21.84 22.52 21.62
CA LEU A 7 21.93 22.69 23.06
C LEU A 7 23.38 22.46 23.50
N VAL A 8 23.93 23.37 24.29
CA VAL A 8 25.28 23.25 24.85
C VAL A 8 25.16 23.01 26.35
N VAL A 9 25.76 21.93 26.82
CA VAL A 9 25.79 21.54 28.24
C VAL A 9 27.24 21.55 28.72
N GLU A 10 27.57 22.53 29.55
CA GLU A 10 28.93 22.82 30.00
C GLU A 10 28.90 23.59 31.32
N ASP A 11 29.54 23.07 32.36
CA ASP A 11 29.53 23.68 33.69
C ASP A 11 30.51 24.87 33.80
N GLU A 12 31.57 24.89 32.99
CA GLU A 12 32.51 26.00 32.89
C GLU A 12 32.00 27.12 31.98
N ARG A 13 31.50 28.21 32.60
CA ARG A 13 30.92 29.38 31.89
C ARG A 13 31.78 29.97 30.78
N ILE A 14 33.11 29.96 30.93
CA ILE A 14 34.04 30.51 29.93
C ILE A 14 34.06 29.59 28.70
N VAL A 15 34.14 28.28 28.90
CA VAL A 15 34.11 27.27 27.84
C VAL A 15 32.76 27.28 27.13
N ALA A 16 31.66 27.32 27.89
CA ALA A 16 30.29 27.38 27.34
C ALA A 16 30.11 28.57 26.39
N ARG A 17 30.60 29.75 26.81
CA ARG A 17 30.51 30.99 26.02
C ARG A 17 31.44 30.98 24.80
N ASP A 18 32.56 30.27 24.86
CA ASP A 18 33.43 30.08 23.68
C ASP A 18 32.77 29.17 22.64
N ILE A 19 32.19 28.04 23.09
CA ILE A 19 31.43 27.11 22.25
C ILE A 19 30.27 27.84 21.58
N GLU A 20 29.45 28.55 22.37
CA GLU A 20 28.30 29.30 21.88
C GLU A 20 28.69 30.30 20.76
N LYS A 21 29.77 31.06 20.96
CA LYS A 21 30.27 32.01 19.96
C LYS A 21 30.72 31.31 18.68
N ARG A 22 31.42 30.18 18.78
CA ARG A 22 31.88 29.39 17.62
C ARG A 22 30.70 28.85 16.83
N LEU A 23 29.71 28.27 17.51
CA LEU A 23 28.49 27.75 16.89
C LEU A 23 27.71 28.85 16.16
N LYS A 24 27.49 30.00 16.80
CA LYS A 24 26.82 31.15 16.19
C LYS A 24 27.58 31.67 14.96
N LYS A 25 28.91 31.67 14.98
CA LYS A 25 29.74 32.05 13.82
C LYS A 25 29.64 31.05 12.67
N LEU A 26 29.45 29.77 12.96
CA LEU A 26 29.21 28.72 11.97
C LEU A 26 27.77 28.74 11.42
N GLY A 27 26.88 29.54 12.02
CA GLY A 27 25.50 29.73 11.60
C GLY A 27 24.48 28.95 12.42
N TYR A 28 24.89 28.10 13.35
CA TYR A 28 23.97 27.35 14.20
C TYR A 28 23.24 28.24 15.21
N VAL A 29 22.03 27.83 15.58
CA VAL A 29 21.25 28.51 16.63
C VAL A 29 21.57 27.84 17.96
N VAL A 30 22.03 28.62 18.94
CA VAL A 30 22.21 28.15 20.32
C VAL A 30 21.12 28.79 21.18
N PRO A 31 19.98 28.10 21.41
CA PRO A 31 18.84 28.67 22.11
C PRO A 31 19.13 28.87 23.60
N ILE A 32 19.88 27.95 24.21
CA ILE A 32 20.29 28.04 25.61
C ILE A 32 21.60 27.27 25.84
N THR A 33 22.36 27.68 26.85
CA THR A 33 23.50 26.96 27.43
C THR A 33 23.13 26.59 28.86
N VAL A 34 23.30 25.33 29.25
CA VAL A 34 22.99 24.84 30.61
C VAL A 34 24.23 24.25 31.26
N ALA A 35 24.24 24.16 32.59
CA ALA A 35 25.43 23.77 33.35
C ALA A 35 25.35 22.38 34.00
N SER A 36 24.18 21.74 34.00
CA SER A 36 23.96 20.43 34.63
C SER A 36 23.18 19.47 33.73
N GLY A 37 23.30 18.16 33.99
CA GLY A 37 22.62 17.12 33.24
C GLY A 37 21.09 17.17 33.40
N GLU A 38 20.61 17.51 34.59
CA GLU A 38 19.18 17.63 34.90
C GLU A 38 18.54 18.80 34.12
N GLU A 39 19.23 19.95 34.06
CA GLU A 39 18.80 21.07 33.23
C GLU A 39 18.82 20.71 31.75
N ALA A 40 19.82 19.94 31.30
CA ALA A 40 19.90 19.49 29.91
C ALA A 40 18.71 18.64 29.50
N ILE A 41 18.30 17.65 30.31
CA ILE A 41 17.12 16.83 30.04
C ILE A 41 15.85 17.69 29.99
N LYS A 42 15.67 18.58 30.98
CA LYS A 42 14.52 19.47 31.05
C LYS A 42 14.42 20.40 29.83
N GLN A 43 15.52 21.06 29.48
CA GLN A 43 15.57 21.97 28.33
C GLN A 43 15.44 21.23 27.00
N THR A 44 15.92 19.99 26.91
CA THR A 44 15.71 19.14 25.73
C THR A 44 14.23 18.88 25.48
N ALA A 45 13.45 18.62 26.54
CA ALA A 45 12.00 18.44 26.45
C ALA A 45 11.27 19.70 25.96
N GLU A 46 11.68 20.88 26.45
CA GLU A 46 11.05 22.17 26.14
C GLU A 46 11.44 22.70 24.75
N ILE A 47 12.73 22.68 24.41
CA ILE A 47 13.29 23.36 23.22
C ILE A 47 13.33 22.43 22.00
N ARG A 48 13.40 21.10 22.22
CA ARG A 48 13.60 20.08 21.19
C ARG A 48 14.77 20.43 20.25
N PRO A 49 16.02 20.47 20.75
CA PRO A 49 17.19 20.75 19.93
C PRO A 49 17.41 19.67 18.87
N ASP A 50 18.14 20.02 17.81
CA ASP A 50 18.53 19.10 16.75
C ASP A 50 19.74 18.24 17.13
N LEU A 51 20.57 18.75 18.04
CA LEU A 51 21.77 18.10 18.58
C LEU A 51 22.13 18.66 19.96
N VAL A 52 22.73 17.82 20.81
CA VAL A 52 23.28 18.23 22.11
C VAL A 52 24.80 18.08 22.10
N LEU A 53 25.51 19.14 22.46
CA LEU A 53 26.91 19.07 22.86
C LEU A 53 26.96 18.92 24.38
N MET A 54 27.54 17.82 24.85
CA MET A 54 27.47 17.41 26.24
C MET A 54 28.88 17.26 26.81
N ASP A 55 29.27 18.08 27.78
CA ASP A 55 30.44 17.75 28.58
C ASP A 55 30.17 16.46 29.36
N ILE A 56 31.12 15.53 29.32
CA ILE A 56 31.07 14.29 30.11
C ILE A 56 31.16 14.59 31.61
N GLN A 57 31.97 15.59 31.99
CA GLN A 57 32.20 15.95 33.39
C GLN A 57 31.32 17.14 33.77
N LEU A 58 30.12 16.85 34.29
CA LEU A 58 29.22 17.88 34.82
C LEU A 58 29.22 17.88 36.33
N LYS A 59 28.97 19.05 36.92
CA LYS A 59 28.68 19.20 38.34
C LYS A 59 27.17 19.00 38.54
N GLY A 60 26.77 18.02 39.34
CA GLY A 60 25.36 17.70 39.57
C GLY A 60 25.19 16.32 40.20
N GLU A 61 23.94 15.87 40.25
CA GLU A 61 23.61 14.49 40.64
C GLU A 61 23.78 13.54 39.44
N LEU A 62 23.45 14.02 38.22
CA LEU A 62 23.66 13.31 36.96
C LEU A 62 24.94 13.78 36.26
N ASP A 63 25.76 12.81 35.85
CA ASP A 63 26.89 13.10 34.97
C ASP A 63 26.44 13.28 33.50
N GLY A 64 27.35 13.75 32.64
CA GLY A 64 27.03 14.00 31.24
C GLY A 64 26.68 12.75 30.44
N ILE A 65 27.17 11.58 30.85
CA ILE A 65 26.91 10.30 30.17
C ILE A 65 25.50 9.84 30.51
N GLU A 66 25.12 9.89 31.78
CA GLU A 66 23.77 9.54 32.26
C GLU A 66 22.71 10.47 31.63
N ALA A 67 22.97 11.78 31.60
CA ALA A 67 22.08 12.74 30.97
C ALA A 67 21.93 12.49 29.47
N ALA A 68 23.03 12.13 28.78
CA ALA A 68 23.00 11.83 27.35
C ALA A 68 22.24 10.54 27.03
N GLU A 69 22.39 9.50 27.84
CA GLU A 69 21.63 8.25 27.70
C GLU A 69 20.13 8.50 27.80
N GLN A 70 19.70 9.28 28.80
CA GLN A 70 18.30 9.63 28.98
C GLN A 70 17.77 10.50 27.82
N ILE A 71 18.53 11.51 27.39
CA ILE A 71 18.16 12.37 26.24
C ILE A 71 17.95 11.53 24.97
N ARG A 72 18.83 10.56 24.73
CA ARG A 72 18.73 9.68 23.56
C ARG A 72 17.51 8.77 23.66
N ALA A 73 17.27 8.14 24.81
CA ALA A 73 16.15 7.24 25.02
C ALA A 73 14.79 7.94 24.87
N ASP A 74 14.64 9.12 25.48
CA ASP A 74 13.35 9.81 25.57
C ASP A 74 13.04 10.67 24.34
N PHE A 75 14.05 11.24 23.69
CA PHE A 75 13.86 12.25 22.63
C PHE A 75 14.46 11.87 21.27
N ASN A 76 15.27 10.81 21.19
CA ASN A 76 15.98 10.41 19.97
C ASN A 76 16.78 11.57 19.33
N ILE A 77 17.48 12.33 20.19
CA ILE A 77 18.33 13.47 19.79
C ILE A 77 19.80 13.03 19.86
N PRO A 78 20.61 13.33 18.82
CA PRO A 78 22.01 12.96 18.80
C PRO A 78 22.80 13.77 19.82
N VAL A 79 23.65 13.09 20.58
CA VAL A 79 24.55 13.70 21.56
C VAL A 79 26.00 13.51 21.09
N ILE A 80 26.75 14.59 21.10
CA ILE A 80 28.20 14.60 20.92
C ILE A 80 28.83 14.92 22.27
N TYR A 81 29.73 14.06 22.74
CA TYR A 81 30.45 14.31 23.96
C TYR A 81 31.63 15.27 23.76
N LEU A 82 31.78 16.20 24.69
CA LEU A 82 32.96 17.03 24.86
C LEU A 82 33.79 16.42 26.00
N THR A 83 35.05 16.13 25.75
CA THR A 83 35.94 15.46 26.73
C THR A 83 37.28 16.16 26.77
N ALA A 84 37.73 16.55 27.97
CA ALA A 84 39.16 16.67 28.24
C ALA A 84 39.71 15.26 28.49
N TYR A 85 40.99 15.00 28.18
CA TYR A 85 41.71 13.73 28.43
C TYR A 85 41.05 12.87 29.53
N ALA A 86 40.20 11.94 29.12
CA ALA A 86 39.39 11.14 30.04
C ALA A 86 40.17 9.91 30.47
N ASP A 87 39.97 9.48 31.72
CA ASP A 87 40.44 8.19 32.19
C ASP A 87 39.76 7.04 31.42
N GLU A 88 40.39 5.87 31.43
CA GLU A 88 39.93 4.73 30.64
C GLU A 88 38.52 4.25 31.05
N ALA A 89 38.13 4.40 32.32
CA ALA A 89 36.81 3.99 32.79
C ALA A 89 35.71 4.91 32.24
N THR A 90 35.93 6.23 32.25
CA THR A 90 35.01 7.21 31.67
C THR A 90 34.80 7.01 30.17
N LEU A 91 35.88 6.73 29.43
CA LEU A 91 35.83 6.42 28.00
C LEU A 91 35.04 5.14 27.70
N GLN A 92 35.17 4.10 28.53
CA GLN A 92 34.40 2.86 28.35
C GLN A 92 32.91 3.07 28.61
N ARG A 93 32.53 3.82 29.66
CA ARG A 93 31.12 4.19 29.90
C ARG A 93 30.55 4.99 28.72
N ALA A 94 31.29 5.99 28.26
CA ALA A 94 30.84 6.81 27.14
C ALA A 94 30.72 5.99 25.84
N LYS A 95 31.56 4.98 25.60
CA LYS A 95 31.43 4.06 24.46
C LYS A 95 30.20 3.17 24.54
N ALA A 96 29.85 2.71 25.75
CA ALA A 96 28.66 1.90 25.96
C ALA A 96 27.36 2.64 25.58
N THR A 97 27.34 3.97 25.69
CA THR A 97 26.19 4.81 25.29
C THR A 97 26.06 5.05 23.77
N GLU A 98 26.94 4.48 22.94
CA GLU A 98 26.95 4.62 21.47
C GLU A 98 26.67 6.06 20.97
N PRO A 99 27.50 7.05 21.33
CA PRO A 99 27.24 8.44 20.96
C PRO A 99 27.44 8.68 19.46
N PHE A 100 26.91 9.82 19.03
CA PHE A 100 27.06 10.25 17.64
C PHE A 100 28.45 10.82 17.35
N GLY A 101 29.21 11.20 18.38
CA GLY A 101 30.60 11.60 18.24
C GLY A 101 31.25 12.01 19.56
N TYR A 102 32.57 12.24 19.49
CA TYR A 102 33.38 12.79 20.58
C TYR A 102 34.24 13.93 20.04
N ILE A 103 34.41 14.97 20.84
CA ILE A 103 35.31 16.08 20.56
C ILE A 103 36.23 16.27 21.76
N LEU A 104 37.54 16.26 21.49
CA LEU A 104 38.57 16.47 22.52
C LEU A 104 38.81 17.97 22.75
N LYS A 105 38.83 18.40 24.01
CA LYS A 105 39.21 19.76 24.42
C LYS A 105 40.76 19.88 24.49
N PRO A 106 41.36 20.99 24.02
CA PRO A 106 40.75 22.09 23.27
C PRO A 106 40.51 21.73 21.80
N PHE A 107 39.42 22.23 21.22
CA PHE A 107 39.03 22.00 19.83
C PHE A 107 38.91 23.32 19.06
N ASP A 108 38.99 23.26 17.74
CA ASP A 108 38.74 24.41 16.88
C ASP A 108 37.30 24.44 16.32
N ALA A 109 36.98 25.47 15.52
CA ALA A 109 35.65 25.60 14.93
C ALA A 109 35.38 24.54 13.84
N ARG A 110 36.43 24.02 13.18
CA ARG A 110 36.33 23.01 12.13
C ARG A 110 36.02 21.65 12.73
N ASP A 111 36.65 21.30 13.84
CA ASP A 111 36.37 20.05 14.58
C ASP A 111 34.91 19.98 14.99
N LEU A 112 34.40 21.09 15.55
CA LEU A 112 33.01 21.24 15.97
C LEU A 112 32.06 21.09 14.78
N GLN A 113 32.35 21.78 13.66
CA GLN A 113 31.53 21.70 12.45
C GLN A 113 31.45 20.28 11.89
N VAL A 114 32.59 19.61 11.73
CA VAL A 114 32.64 18.25 11.15
C VAL A 114 31.88 17.27 12.02
N ALA A 115 32.08 17.31 13.34
CA ALA A 115 31.41 16.42 14.27
C ALA A 115 29.89 16.62 14.25
N ILE A 116 29.41 17.87 14.26
CA ILE A 116 27.98 18.20 14.17
C ILE A 116 27.38 17.73 12.85
N GLU A 117 28.02 18.02 11.72
CA GLU A 117 27.51 17.63 10.41
C GLU A 117 27.42 16.10 10.26
N VAL A 118 28.43 15.36 10.74
CA VAL A 118 28.43 13.89 10.74
C VAL A 118 27.32 13.35 11.63
N ALA A 119 27.15 13.89 12.84
CA ALA A 119 26.13 13.46 13.78
C ALA A 119 24.70 13.70 13.24
N LEU A 120 24.44 14.89 12.69
CA LEU A 120 23.14 15.23 12.10
C LEU A 120 22.83 14.35 10.88
N ARG A 121 23.79 14.14 9.98
CA ARG A 121 23.61 13.24 8.81
C ARG A 121 23.35 11.81 9.23
N ARG A 122 24.06 11.33 10.25
CA ARG A 122 23.88 9.98 10.80
C ARG A 122 22.47 9.82 11.37
N ARG A 123 21.98 10.80 12.14
CA ARG A 123 20.61 10.80 12.69
C ARG A 123 19.56 10.72 11.58
N ILE A 124 19.69 11.55 10.54
CA ILE A 124 18.75 11.55 9.39
C ILE A 124 18.77 10.20 8.68
N SER A 125 19.95 9.59 8.50
CA SER A 125 20.09 8.29 7.83
C SER A 125 19.50 7.16 8.67
N GLU A 126 19.77 7.13 9.97
CA GLU A 126 19.20 6.13 10.90
C GLU A 126 17.68 6.23 10.96
N GLU A 127 17.14 7.45 11.01
CA GLU A 127 15.69 7.71 10.96
C GLU A 127 15.09 7.24 9.62
N ALA A 128 15.73 7.56 8.50
CA ALA A 128 15.27 7.13 7.17
C ALA A 128 15.27 5.60 7.03
N ILE A 129 16.29 4.92 7.56
CA ILE A 129 16.37 3.46 7.61
C ILE A 129 15.25 2.89 8.48
N ARG A 130 15.00 3.47 9.66
CA ARG A 130 13.92 3.02 10.55
C ARG A 130 12.56 3.09 9.88
N VAL A 131 12.23 4.25 9.29
CA VAL A 131 10.97 4.45 8.57
C VAL A 131 10.85 3.50 7.37
N ALA A 132 11.95 3.30 6.63
CA ALA A 132 11.96 2.36 5.51
C ALA A 132 11.72 0.91 5.96
N LEU A 133 12.31 0.51 7.10
CA LEU A 133 12.13 -0.82 7.68
C LEU A 133 10.71 -1.04 8.21
N GLU A 134 10.13 -0.04 8.87
CA GLU A 134 8.72 -0.09 9.31
C GLU A 134 7.78 -0.26 8.11
N LYS A 135 7.99 0.52 7.05
CA LYS A 135 7.21 0.41 5.81
C LYS A 135 7.40 -0.95 5.13
N GLU A 136 8.62 -1.49 5.13
CA GLU A 136 8.91 -2.82 4.58
C GLU A 136 8.20 -3.93 5.38
N ARG A 137 8.18 -3.83 6.72
CA ARG A 137 7.43 -4.73 7.59
C ARG A 137 5.93 -4.67 7.33
N GLU A 138 5.35 -3.47 7.25
CA GLU A 138 3.91 -3.30 6.94
C GLU A 138 3.53 -3.96 5.61
N LEU A 139 4.35 -3.75 4.57
CA LEU A 139 4.15 -4.38 3.25
C LEU A 139 4.30 -5.90 3.32
N SER A 140 5.29 -6.39 4.07
CA SER A 140 5.53 -7.82 4.28
C SER A 140 4.35 -8.49 5.00
N GLU A 141 3.79 -7.86 6.03
CA GLU A 141 2.61 -8.34 6.74
C GLU A 141 1.36 -8.35 5.86
N LEU A 142 1.14 -7.30 5.07
CA LEU A 142 0.03 -7.26 4.11
C LEU A 142 0.16 -8.39 3.07
N LYS A 143 1.37 -8.61 2.55
CA LYS A 143 1.67 -9.69 1.61
C LYS A 143 1.44 -11.07 2.23
N SER A 144 1.89 -11.28 3.47
CA SER A 144 1.69 -12.53 4.20
C SER A 144 0.19 -12.81 4.40
N ARG A 145 -0.59 -11.79 4.81
CA ARG A 145 -2.05 -11.89 4.94
C ARG A 145 -2.72 -12.26 3.61
N PHE A 146 -2.33 -11.62 2.51
CA PHE A 146 -2.83 -11.95 1.18
C PHE A 146 -2.59 -13.42 0.82
N TRP A 147 -1.37 -13.94 1.02
CA TRP A 147 -1.05 -15.34 0.70
C TRP A 147 -1.79 -16.35 1.60
N SER A 148 -1.99 -16.02 2.88
CA SER A 148 -2.77 -16.83 3.80
C SER A 148 -4.23 -16.94 3.35
N MET A 149 -4.84 -15.82 2.95
CA MET A 149 -6.20 -15.78 2.41
C MET A 149 -6.30 -16.55 1.08
N ALA A 150 -5.34 -16.36 0.17
CA ALA A 150 -5.29 -17.10 -1.09
C ALA A 150 -5.26 -18.62 -0.85
N ALA A 151 -4.41 -19.09 0.07
CA ALA A 151 -4.31 -20.50 0.41
C ALA A 151 -5.62 -21.05 1.00
N HIS A 152 -6.33 -20.27 1.81
CA HIS A 152 -7.65 -20.64 2.31
C HIS A 152 -8.67 -20.78 1.16
N GLU A 153 -8.72 -19.80 0.26
CA GLU A 153 -9.63 -19.81 -0.88
C GLU A 153 -9.33 -20.93 -1.88
N PHE A 154 -8.08 -21.38 -2.01
CA PHE A 154 -7.76 -22.61 -2.77
C PHE A 154 -8.21 -23.89 -2.05
N ARG A 155 -8.15 -23.93 -0.72
CA ARG A 155 -8.53 -25.13 0.06
C ARG A 155 -10.02 -25.43 -0.05
N ASN A 156 -10.87 -24.41 -0.14
CA ASN A 156 -12.33 -24.56 -0.24
C ASN A 156 -12.77 -25.41 -1.45
N PRO A 157 -12.49 -25.03 -2.73
CA PRO A 157 -12.88 -25.82 -3.89
C PRO A 157 -12.18 -27.20 -3.90
N MET A 158 -10.94 -27.30 -3.43
CA MET A 158 -10.24 -28.58 -3.28
C MET A 158 -10.98 -29.54 -2.33
N THR A 159 -11.53 -29.02 -1.24
CA THR A 159 -12.32 -29.81 -0.29
C THR A 159 -13.63 -30.27 -0.92
N SER A 160 -14.32 -29.40 -1.67
CA SER A 160 -15.54 -29.77 -2.42
C SER A 160 -15.27 -30.84 -3.48
N ILE A 161 -14.16 -30.73 -4.22
CA ILE A 161 -13.74 -31.74 -5.22
C ILE A 161 -13.49 -33.08 -4.52
N LEU A 162 -12.70 -33.07 -3.45
CA LEU A 162 -12.35 -34.29 -2.71
C LEU A 162 -13.59 -34.97 -2.14
N SER A 163 -14.50 -34.22 -1.49
CA SER A 163 -15.73 -34.76 -0.93
C SER A 163 -16.65 -35.34 -2.01
N ALA A 164 -16.86 -34.62 -3.13
CA ALA A 164 -17.68 -35.12 -4.22
C ALA A 164 -17.07 -36.37 -4.88
N ALA A 165 -15.74 -36.40 -5.06
CA ALA A 165 -15.03 -37.56 -5.59
C ALA A 165 -15.12 -38.78 -4.65
N GLN A 166 -14.99 -38.58 -3.34
CA GLN A 166 -15.15 -39.64 -2.34
C GLN A 166 -16.57 -40.23 -2.34
N LEU A 167 -17.60 -39.38 -2.44
CA LEU A 167 -18.99 -39.84 -2.52
C LEU A 167 -19.28 -40.64 -3.80
N LEU A 168 -18.74 -40.19 -4.94
CA LEU A 168 -18.79 -40.92 -6.21
C LEU A 168 -18.08 -42.29 -6.13
N GLU A 169 -16.99 -42.38 -5.36
CA GLU A 169 -16.24 -43.62 -5.19
C GLU A 169 -16.94 -44.61 -4.24
N GLN A 170 -17.59 -44.13 -3.17
CA GLN A 170 -18.25 -44.97 -2.17
C GLN A 170 -19.59 -45.55 -2.67
N GLU A 171 -20.38 -44.79 -3.43
CA GLU A 171 -21.75 -45.19 -3.84
C GLU A 171 -21.80 -45.87 -5.23
N LYS A 172 -20.86 -46.78 -5.54
CA LYS A 172 -20.69 -47.36 -6.89
C LYS A 172 -21.86 -48.19 -7.46
N HIS A 173 -22.74 -48.75 -6.64
CA HIS A 173 -23.78 -49.68 -7.11
C HIS A 173 -25.22 -49.14 -7.10
N ASP A 174 -25.52 -48.09 -6.33
CA ASP A 174 -26.90 -47.57 -6.19
C ASP A 174 -27.02 -46.04 -6.29
N LEU A 175 -25.96 -45.32 -6.69
CA LEU A 175 -26.06 -43.85 -6.84
C LEU A 175 -26.99 -43.49 -8.02
N PRO A 176 -28.12 -42.79 -7.78
CA PRO A 176 -28.98 -42.32 -8.84
C PRO A 176 -28.21 -41.44 -9.83
N GLU A 177 -28.53 -41.53 -11.12
CA GLU A 177 -27.85 -40.72 -12.14
C GLU A 177 -27.92 -39.21 -11.86
N GLU A 178 -29.01 -38.75 -11.26
CA GLU A 178 -29.21 -37.34 -10.90
C GLU A 178 -28.16 -36.86 -9.89
N ARG A 179 -27.96 -37.61 -8.78
CA ARG A 179 -26.90 -37.31 -7.81
C ARG A 179 -25.50 -37.45 -8.41
N ARG A 180 -25.29 -38.41 -9.31
CA ARG A 180 -24.02 -38.52 -10.05
C ARG A 180 -23.73 -37.25 -10.85
N ARG A 181 -24.75 -36.72 -11.55
CA ARG A 181 -24.64 -35.45 -12.28
C ARG A 181 -24.38 -34.27 -11.34
N GLU A 182 -25.02 -34.22 -10.18
CA GLU A 182 -24.77 -33.19 -9.16
C GLU A 182 -23.32 -33.19 -8.67
N TYR A 183 -22.78 -34.34 -8.28
CA TYR A 183 -21.38 -34.43 -7.83
C TYR A 183 -20.38 -34.07 -8.92
N LEU A 184 -20.61 -34.52 -10.17
CA LEU A 184 -19.79 -34.11 -11.32
C LEU A 184 -19.88 -32.60 -11.57
N TYR A 185 -21.06 -32.01 -11.41
CA TYR A 185 -21.27 -30.58 -11.53
C TYR A 185 -20.53 -29.79 -10.43
N VAL A 186 -20.56 -30.25 -9.19
CA VAL A 186 -19.77 -29.67 -8.07
C VAL A 186 -18.28 -29.69 -8.39
N ILE A 187 -17.75 -30.82 -8.87
CA ILE A 187 -16.33 -30.94 -9.25
C ILE A 187 -15.99 -29.95 -10.36
N GLN A 188 -16.78 -29.90 -11.44
CA GLN A 188 -16.53 -29.01 -12.57
C GLN A 188 -16.56 -27.53 -12.15
N ASN A 189 -17.51 -27.13 -11.31
CA ASN A 189 -17.59 -25.76 -10.82
C ASN A 189 -16.44 -25.40 -9.89
N ALA A 190 -16.02 -26.32 -9.03
CA ALA A 190 -14.86 -26.11 -8.17
C ALA A 190 -13.57 -25.95 -8.99
N ILE A 191 -13.39 -26.73 -10.07
CA ILE A 191 -12.26 -26.58 -11.00
C ILE A 191 -12.29 -25.22 -11.71
N ARG A 192 -13.45 -24.80 -12.23
CA ARG A 192 -13.59 -23.47 -12.86
C ARG A 192 -13.28 -22.35 -11.87
N SER A 193 -13.72 -22.50 -10.62
CA SER A 193 -13.41 -21.53 -9.54
C SER A 193 -11.91 -21.46 -9.26
N MET A 194 -11.21 -22.60 -9.22
CA MET A 194 -9.76 -22.66 -9.03
C MET A 194 -9.00 -22.00 -10.19
N ASP A 195 -9.44 -22.20 -11.43
CA ASP A 195 -8.82 -21.57 -12.60
C ASP A 195 -8.93 -20.04 -12.57
N GLN A 196 -10.09 -19.53 -12.14
CA GLN A 196 -10.28 -18.10 -11.92
C GLN A 196 -9.41 -17.57 -10.78
N LEU A 197 -9.37 -18.26 -9.62
CA LEU A 197 -8.51 -17.89 -8.49
C LEU A 197 -7.02 -17.84 -8.88
N LEU A 198 -6.56 -18.84 -9.64
CA LEU A 198 -5.19 -18.89 -10.14
C LEU A 198 -4.89 -17.70 -11.07
N SER A 199 -5.80 -17.42 -11.99
CA SER A 199 -5.69 -16.29 -12.91
C SER A 199 -5.63 -14.95 -12.15
N ASP A 200 -6.51 -14.75 -11.16
CA ASP A 200 -6.55 -13.55 -10.34
C ASP A 200 -5.26 -13.37 -9.53
N VAL A 201 -4.77 -14.42 -8.85
CA VAL A 201 -3.54 -14.38 -8.04
C VAL A 201 -2.30 -14.12 -8.92
N LEU A 202 -2.20 -14.77 -10.07
CA LEU A 202 -1.11 -14.52 -11.01
C LEU A 202 -1.13 -13.09 -11.55
N ALA A 203 -2.30 -12.54 -11.80
CA ALA A 203 -2.44 -11.16 -12.24
C ALA A 203 -2.01 -10.17 -11.15
N VAL A 204 -2.42 -10.39 -9.89
CA VAL A 204 -1.92 -9.63 -8.72
C VAL A 204 -0.39 -9.67 -8.64
N GLY A 205 0.20 -10.87 -8.69
CA GLY A 205 1.65 -11.06 -8.60
C GLY A 205 2.41 -10.39 -9.73
N ARG A 206 1.86 -10.40 -10.95
CA ARG A 206 2.49 -9.73 -12.11
C ARG A 206 2.50 -8.20 -11.95
N VAL A 207 1.46 -7.61 -11.37
CA VAL A 207 1.41 -6.17 -11.06
C VAL A 207 2.46 -5.81 -10.03
N GLU A 208 2.55 -6.55 -8.92
CA GLU A 208 3.53 -6.29 -7.85
C GLU A 208 4.98 -6.46 -8.31
N GLY A 209 5.24 -7.45 -9.17
CA GLY A 209 6.56 -7.64 -9.77
C GLY A 209 6.90 -6.62 -10.86
N GLY A 210 6.04 -5.64 -11.15
CA GLY A 210 6.21 -4.68 -12.25
C GLY A 210 6.26 -5.33 -13.64
N SER A 211 5.83 -6.59 -13.74
CA SER A 211 5.93 -7.41 -14.94
C SER A 211 4.69 -7.35 -15.83
N LEU A 212 3.57 -6.88 -15.28
CA LEU A 212 2.37 -6.58 -16.07
C LEU A 212 2.62 -5.29 -16.86
N LYS A 213 3.08 -5.44 -18.11
CA LYS A 213 3.33 -4.32 -19.01
C LYS A 213 2.00 -3.81 -19.54
N PHE A 214 1.82 -2.49 -19.49
CA PHE A 214 0.77 -1.80 -20.21
C PHE A 214 1.16 -1.75 -21.70
N ASP A 215 0.40 -2.45 -22.55
CA ASP A 215 0.68 -2.58 -23.98
C ASP A 215 -0.52 -2.07 -24.79
N PRO A 216 -0.71 -0.74 -24.86
CA PRO A 216 -1.85 -0.16 -25.57
C PRO A 216 -1.67 -0.33 -27.09
N ALA A 217 -2.76 -0.70 -27.76
CA ALA A 217 -2.82 -0.88 -29.20
C ALA A 217 -4.10 -0.25 -29.77
N PRO A 218 -4.17 0.01 -31.09
CA PRO A 218 -5.41 0.45 -31.73
C PRO A 218 -6.52 -0.58 -31.49
N LEU A 219 -7.64 -0.13 -30.95
CA LEU A 219 -8.77 -0.96 -30.57
C LEU A 219 -10.07 -0.28 -31.01
N ASP A 220 -10.86 -1.01 -31.80
CA ASP A 220 -12.26 -0.72 -32.05
C ASP A 220 -13.06 -1.15 -30.81
N LEU A 221 -13.53 -0.17 -30.04
CA LEU A 221 -14.26 -0.44 -28.81
C LEU A 221 -15.68 -0.96 -29.08
N GLU A 222 -16.27 -0.59 -30.20
CA GLU A 222 -17.62 -1.02 -30.57
C GLU A 222 -17.62 -2.53 -30.79
N GLU A 223 -16.74 -2.99 -31.67
CA GLU A 223 -16.56 -4.42 -31.97
C GLU A 223 -16.12 -5.19 -30.72
N PHE A 224 -15.17 -4.63 -29.97
CA PHE A 224 -14.65 -5.28 -28.77
C PHE A 224 -15.72 -5.45 -27.68
N CYS A 225 -16.50 -4.41 -27.38
CA CYS A 225 -17.57 -4.48 -26.39
C CYS A 225 -18.68 -5.45 -26.83
N GLN A 226 -19.02 -5.49 -28.12
CA GLN A 226 -19.98 -6.43 -28.66
C GLN A 226 -19.53 -7.89 -28.43
N ILE A 227 -18.26 -8.22 -28.73
CA ILE A 227 -17.69 -9.55 -28.49
C ILE A 227 -17.77 -9.93 -27.00
N VAL A 228 -17.39 -9.00 -26.11
CA VAL A 228 -17.44 -9.25 -24.66
C VAL A 228 -18.87 -9.49 -24.18
N VAL A 229 -19.84 -8.70 -24.66
CA VAL A 229 -21.26 -8.88 -24.32
C VAL A 229 -21.79 -10.22 -24.79
N GLU A 230 -21.47 -10.64 -26.02
CA GLU A 230 -21.89 -11.93 -26.56
C GLU A 230 -21.35 -13.11 -25.74
N GLU A 231 -20.08 -13.06 -25.34
CA GLU A 231 -19.47 -14.07 -24.46
C GLU A 231 -20.15 -14.10 -23.08
N MET A 232 -20.40 -12.93 -22.49
CA MET A 232 -21.05 -12.83 -21.19
C MET A 232 -22.53 -13.27 -21.24
N GLN A 233 -23.23 -12.96 -22.33
CA GLN A 233 -24.61 -13.39 -22.60
C GLN A 233 -24.69 -14.91 -22.76
N PHE A 234 -23.73 -15.51 -23.49
CA PHE A 234 -23.65 -16.97 -23.63
C PHE A 234 -23.45 -17.65 -22.26
N ASN A 235 -22.59 -17.09 -21.42
CA ASN A 235 -22.35 -17.60 -20.07
C ASN A 235 -23.53 -17.39 -19.11
N ALA A 236 -24.27 -16.29 -19.24
CA ALA A 236 -25.48 -16.02 -18.47
C ALA A 236 -26.66 -16.93 -18.87
N GLY A 237 -26.65 -17.46 -20.10
CA GLY A 237 -27.74 -18.26 -20.64
C GLY A 237 -29.03 -17.46 -20.77
N LEU A 238 -30.17 -18.07 -20.42
CA LEU A 238 -31.48 -17.42 -20.43
C LEU A 238 -31.81 -16.64 -19.14
N LYS A 239 -30.87 -16.58 -18.20
CA LYS A 239 -31.11 -15.98 -16.88
C LYS A 239 -31.20 -14.47 -16.92
N HIS A 240 -30.42 -13.83 -17.79
CA HIS A 240 -30.36 -12.37 -17.92
C HIS A 240 -30.19 -11.99 -19.37
N ARG A 241 -30.71 -10.82 -19.74
CA ARG A 241 -30.40 -10.18 -21.02
C ARG A 241 -29.46 -9.01 -20.76
N ILE A 242 -28.36 -8.97 -21.50
CA ILE A 242 -27.40 -7.87 -21.49
C ILE A 242 -27.74 -6.94 -22.65
N VAL A 243 -28.08 -5.69 -22.33
CA VAL A 243 -28.45 -4.67 -23.30
C VAL A 243 -27.27 -3.71 -23.46
N LEU A 244 -26.62 -3.75 -24.63
CA LEU A 244 -25.54 -2.84 -24.98
C LEU A 244 -26.10 -1.61 -25.68
N HIS A 245 -25.85 -0.42 -25.11
CA HIS A 245 -26.09 0.87 -25.76
C HIS A 245 -24.76 1.58 -26.00
N GLN A 246 -24.66 2.24 -27.15
CA GLN A 246 -23.45 2.92 -27.57
C GLN A 246 -23.78 4.37 -27.95
N GLN A 247 -22.91 5.29 -27.53
CA GLN A 247 -23.07 6.71 -27.78
C GLN A 247 -21.71 7.34 -28.12
N GLY A 248 -21.68 8.14 -29.18
CA GLY A 248 -20.46 8.80 -29.67
C GLY A 248 -19.69 7.97 -30.69
N ASP A 249 -18.59 8.52 -31.19
CA ASP A 249 -17.68 7.82 -32.10
C ASP A 249 -16.53 7.20 -31.30
N CYS A 250 -16.49 5.88 -31.27
CA CYS A 250 -15.47 5.10 -30.57
C CYS A 250 -14.44 4.49 -31.54
N ALA A 251 -14.38 4.96 -32.78
CA ALA A 251 -13.49 4.40 -33.79
C ALA A 251 -12.02 4.65 -33.43
N GLN A 252 -11.26 3.56 -33.31
CA GLN A 252 -9.81 3.52 -33.11
C GLN A 252 -9.30 4.27 -31.88
N THR A 253 -9.53 3.69 -30.71
CA THR A 253 -8.89 4.11 -29.44
C THR A 253 -7.56 3.40 -29.22
N PHE A 254 -6.69 3.92 -28.34
CA PHE A 254 -5.40 3.30 -28.03
C PHE A 254 -5.41 2.79 -26.58
N LEU A 255 -5.80 1.52 -26.40
CA LEU A 255 -6.03 0.90 -25.10
C LEU A 255 -5.45 -0.52 -25.05
N ASP A 256 -5.15 -1.03 -23.87
CA ASP A 256 -4.68 -2.40 -23.71
C ASP A 256 -5.88 -3.35 -23.66
N LYS A 257 -6.08 -4.07 -24.77
CA LYS A 257 -7.19 -5.01 -24.96
C LYS A 257 -7.29 -6.06 -23.86
N LYS A 258 -6.16 -6.55 -23.31
CA LYS A 258 -6.18 -7.64 -22.32
C LYS A 258 -6.68 -7.13 -20.97
N LEU A 259 -6.13 -6.01 -20.52
CA LEU A 259 -6.52 -5.37 -19.28
C LEU A 259 -7.98 -4.88 -19.33
N LEU A 260 -8.39 -4.27 -20.45
CA LEU A 260 -9.77 -3.83 -20.64
C LEU A 260 -10.74 -5.03 -20.61
N ARG A 261 -10.37 -6.16 -21.22
CA ARG A 261 -11.17 -7.39 -21.16
C ARG A 261 -11.35 -7.86 -19.72
N HIS A 262 -10.27 -7.89 -18.92
CA HIS A 262 -10.35 -8.24 -17.50
C HIS A 262 -11.24 -7.30 -16.70
N ILE A 263 -11.23 -6.00 -17.01
CA ILE A 263 -12.10 -5.02 -16.35
C ILE A 263 -13.57 -5.31 -16.66
N LEU A 264 -13.93 -5.37 -17.95
CA LEU A 264 -15.32 -5.52 -18.37
C LEU A 264 -15.92 -6.87 -17.97
N THR A 265 -15.18 -7.98 -18.10
CA THR A 265 -15.69 -9.29 -17.71
C THR A 265 -15.93 -9.40 -16.20
N ASN A 266 -15.11 -8.76 -15.38
CA ASN A 266 -15.33 -8.71 -13.93
C ASN A 266 -16.60 -7.94 -13.55
N ILE A 267 -16.77 -6.75 -14.13
CA ILE A 267 -17.91 -5.89 -13.81
C ILE A 267 -19.21 -6.52 -14.30
N LEU A 268 -19.24 -6.99 -15.56
CA LEU A 268 -20.40 -7.69 -16.12
C LEU A 268 -20.70 -8.99 -15.36
N SER A 269 -19.68 -9.76 -14.98
CA SER A 269 -19.89 -10.97 -14.18
C SER A 269 -20.49 -10.64 -12.81
N ASN A 270 -20.09 -9.56 -12.16
CA ASN A 270 -20.69 -9.13 -10.89
C ASN A 270 -22.15 -8.72 -11.08
N ALA A 271 -22.45 -7.95 -12.12
CA ALA A 271 -23.83 -7.57 -12.46
C ALA A 271 -24.73 -8.80 -12.67
N ILE A 272 -24.24 -9.82 -13.39
CA ILE A 272 -24.96 -11.09 -13.61
C ILE A 272 -25.14 -11.87 -12.30
N LYS A 273 -24.07 -11.99 -11.50
CA LYS A 273 -24.09 -12.80 -10.27
C LYS A 273 -25.02 -12.25 -9.19
N TYR A 274 -25.13 -10.93 -9.09
CA TYR A 274 -25.83 -10.26 -7.99
C TYR A 274 -27.23 -9.75 -8.35
N SER A 275 -27.66 -9.94 -9.61
CA SER A 275 -29.00 -9.62 -10.08
C SER A 275 -29.98 -10.80 -9.95
N PRO A 276 -31.27 -10.55 -9.64
CA PRO A 276 -32.32 -11.56 -9.74
C PRO A 276 -32.52 -12.05 -11.17
N GLU A 277 -32.73 -13.35 -11.36
CA GLU A 277 -33.00 -13.94 -12.67
C GLU A 277 -34.21 -13.28 -13.35
N GLY A 278 -34.11 -13.06 -14.66
CA GLY A 278 -35.12 -12.41 -15.49
C GLY A 278 -34.94 -10.89 -15.64
N ASN A 279 -34.09 -10.26 -14.83
CA ASN A 279 -33.81 -8.84 -14.95
C ASN A 279 -32.72 -8.55 -15.99
N ASP A 280 -32.90 -7.46 -16.71
CA ASP A 280 -31.94 -6.94 -17.70
C ASP A 280 -30.75 -6.27 -17.00
N ILE A 281 -29.58 -6.43 -17.62
CA ILE A 281 -28.33 -5.75 -17.27
C ILE A 281 -28.02 -4.77 -18.39
N TYR A 282 -27.81 -3.52 -18.03
CA TYR A 282 -27.55 -2.46 -18.99
C TYR A 282 -26.06 -2.17 -19.04
N PHE A 283 -25.49 -2.16 -20.24
CA PHE A 283 -24.11 -1.78 -20.47
C PHE A 283 -24.08 -0.63 -21.46
N GLU A 284 -23.57 0.52 -21.03
CA GLU A 284 -23.43 1.71 -21.85
C GLU A 284 -21.96 1.98 -22.15
N LEU A 285 -21.66 2.19 -23.43
CA LEU A 285 -20.39 2.67 -23.93
C LEU A 285 -20.58 4.11 -24.41
N ILE A 286 -19.91 5.07 -23.77
CA ILE A 286 -19.98 6.48 -24.11
C ILE A 286 -18.59 6.96 -24.47
N CYS A 287 -18.40 7.36 -25.73
CA CYS A 287 -17.18 7.97 -26.21
C CYS A 287 -17.38 9.48 -26.37
N ALA A 288 -16.62 10.24 -25.59
CA ALA A 288 -16.48 11.69 -25.70
C ALA A 288 -15.01 12.01 -26.05
N ASP A 289 -14.76 13.19 -26.63
CA ASP A 289 -13.50 13.55 -27.31
C ASP A 289 -12.20 12.97 -26.68
N GLU A 290 -11.99 13.15 -25.38
CA GLU A 290 -10.79 12.68 -24.67
C GLU A 290 -11.07 11.62 -23.60
N THR A 291 -12.30 11.11 -23.50
CA THR A 291 -12.70 10.18 -22.43
C THR A 291 -13.66 9.11 -22.93
N VAL A 292 -13.36 7.87 -22.57
CA VAL A 292 -14.28 6.74 -22.75
C VAL A 292 -14.86 6.37 -21.40
N ILE A 293 -16.18 6.22 -21.37
CA ILE A 293 -16.93 5.82 -20.19
C ILE A 293 -17.60 4.48 -20.48
N PHE A 294 -17.39 3.51 -19.60
CA PHE A 294 -18.10 2.23 -19.58
C PHE A 294 -18.98 2.21 -18.34
N GLN A 295 -20.29 2.14 -18.50
CA GLN A 295 -21.23 2.10 -17.40
C GLN A 295 -22.00 0.78 -17.42
N VAL A 296 -21.90 0.01 -16.34
CA VAL A 296 -22.69 -1.21 -16.15
C VAL A 296 -23.69 -0.97 -15.04
N ARG A 297 -24.97 -1.14 -15.35
CA ARG A 297 -26.08 -0.99 -14.42
C ARG A 297 -26.82 -2.31 -14.26
N ASP A 298 -27.01 -2.68 -13.01
CA ASP A 298 -27.76 -3.85 -12.60
C ASP A 298 -28.93 -3.49 -11.66
N THR A 299 -29.85 -4.43 -11.47
CA THR A 299 -30.99 -4.32 -10.55
C THR A 299 -30.89 -5.32 -9.41
N GLY A 300 -29.65 -5.56 -8.97
CA GLY A 300 -29.28 -6.53 -7.96
C GLY A 300 -29.53 -6.13 -6.52
N ILE A 301 -29.00 -6.96 -5.62
CA ILE A 301 -29.11 -6.81 -4.16
C ILE A 301 -28.51 -5.50 -3.62
N GLY A 302 -27.73 -4.79 -4.43
CA GLY A 302 -27.02 -3.57 -4.04
C GLY A 302 -25.90 -3.82 -3.04
N ILE A 303 -25.19 -2.75 -2.68
CA ILE A 303 -24.01 -2.79 -1.83
C ILE A 303 -24.29 -2.02 -0.52
N PRO A 304 -24.11 -2.65 0.66
CA PRO A 304 -24.19 -1.98 1.96
C PRO A 304 -23.20 -0.82 2.09
N VAL A 305 -23.57 0.22 2.84
CA VAL A 305 -22.76 1.44 2.97
C VAL A 305 -21.41 1.14 3.61
N GLU A 306 -21.39 0.24 4.59
CA GLU A 306 -20.22 -0.21 5.34
C GLU A 306 -19.21 -0.93 4.43
N ALA A 307 -19.70 -1.65 3.42
CA ALA A 307 -18.85 -2.41 2.50
C ALA A 307 -18.18 -1.52 1.45
N LYS A 308 -18.71 -0.31 1.16
CA LYS A 308 -18.23 0.56 0.06
C LYS A 308 -16.75 0.92 0.17
N ASN A 309 -16.24 1.12 1.39
CA ASN A 309 -14.84 1.50 1.62
C ASN A 309 -13.86 0.35 1.38
N HIS A 310 -14.33 -0.89 1.42
CA HIS A 310 -13.48 -2.08 1.39
C HIS A 310 -13.69 -2.93 0.12
N LEU A 311 -14.49 -2.47 -0.85
CA LEU A 311 -14.80 -3.22 -2.09
C LEU A 311 -13.57 -3.58 -2.93
N PHE A 312 -12.51 -2.79 -2.83
CA PHE A 312 -11.27 -2.97 -3.58
C PHE A 312 -10.17 -3.67 -2.77
N GLU A 313 -10.47 -4.06 -1.52
CA GLU A 313 -9.55 -4.83 -0.71
C GLU A 313 -9.58 -6.30 -1.14
N PRO A 314 -8.41 -6.98 -1.20
CA PRO A 314 -8.33 -8.38 -1.60
C PRO A 314 -9.18 -9.27 -0.69
N PHE A 315 -9.90 -10.23 -1.30
CA PHE A 315 -10.72 -11.24 -0.62
C PHE A 315 -11.92 -10.69 0.17
N GLN A 316 -12.20 -9.38 0.07
CA GLN A 316 -13.32 -8.79 0.75
C GLN A 316 -14.63 -9.00 -0.02
N ARG A 317 -15.70 -9.33 0.72
CA ARG A 317 -17.04 -9.58 0.18
C ARG A 317 -18.06 -8.89 1.06
N ALA A 318 -19.10 -8.30 0.45
CA ALA A 318 -20.18 -7.68 1.23
C ALA A 318 -21.01 -8.75 1.95
N GLU A 319 -21.45 -8.45 3.17
CA GLU A 319 -22.15 -9.42 4.04
C GLU A 319 -23.48 -9.91 3.43
N ASN A 320 -24.17 -9.06 2.67
CA ASN A 320 -25.45 -9.37 2.03
C ASN A 320 -25.34 -10.35 0.84
N VAL A 321 -24.13 -10.74 0.44
CA VAL A 321 -23.90 -11.64 -0.70
C VAL A 321 -24.20 -13.11 -0.34
N GLY A 322 -24.19 -13.48 0.94
CA GLY A 322 -24.52 -14.82 1.41
C GLY A 322 -23.74 -15.92 0.69
N ASN A 323 -24.45 -16.89 0.10
CA ASN A 323 -23.87 -18.07 -0.54
C ASN A 323 -23.53 -17.89 -2.03
N ILE A 324 -23.68 -16.68 -2.60
CA ILE A 324 -23.33 -16.45 -4.01
C ILE A 324 -21.82 -16.69 -4.18
N PRO A 325 -21.34 -17.47 -5.16
CA PRO A 325 -19.92 -17.79 -5.28
C PRO A 325 -19.09 -16.59 -5.76
N GLY A 326 -17.95 -16.33 -5.11
CA GLY A 326 -17.02 -15.26 -5.48
C GLY A 326 -15.75 -15.25 -4.63
N THR A 327 -14.65 -14.81 -5.24
CA THR A 327 -13.29 -14.85 -4.65
C THR A 327 -12.93 -13.58 -3.88
N GLY A 328 -13.67 -12.49 -4.07
CA GLY A 328 -13.33 -11.16 -3.52
C GLY A 328 -12.10 -10.50 -4.19
N LEU A 329 -11.49 -11.13 -5.21
CA LEU A 329 -10.34 -10.56 -5.91
C LEU A 329 -10.72 -9.73 -7.16
N GLY A 330 -11.94 -9.90 -7.65
CA GLY A 330 -12.40 -9.31 -8.92
C GLY A 330 -12.26 -7.79 -8.99
N LEU A 331 -12.84 -7.06 -8.03
CA LEU A 331 -12.76 -5.60 -8.00
C LEU A 331 -11.36 -5.09 -7.65
N THR A 332 -10.61 -5.82 -6.83
CA THR A 332 -9.18 -5.54 -6.60
C THR A 332 -8.41 -5.54 -7.93
N MET A 333 -8.68 -6.53 -8.80
CA MET A 333 -8.05 -6.62 -10.12
C MET A 333 -8.51 -5.52 -11.06
N VAL A 334 -9.81 -5.17 -11.06
CA VAL A 334 -10.33 -4.03 -11.83
C VAL A 334 -9.57 -2.75 -11.45
N LYS A 335 -9.44 -2.48 -10.15
CA LYS A 335 -8.73 -1.29 -9.66
C LYS A 335 -7.27 -1.25 -10.14
N ARG A 336 -6.54 -2.37 -10.03
CA ARG A 336 -5.15 -2.46 -10.52
C ARG A 336 -5.03 -2.27 -12.04
N CYS A 337 -5.94 -2.84 -12.82
CA CYS A 337 -5.95 -2.67 -14.28
C CYS A 337 -6.21 -1.21 -14.68
N LEU A 338 -7.08 -0.52 -13.94
CA LEU A 338 -7.38 0.90 -14.13
C LEU A 338 -6.21 1.79 -13.74
N ASP A 339 -5.52 1.49 -12.64
CA ASP A 339 -4.35 2.25 -12.22
C ASP A 339 -3.24 2.20 -13.28
N LEU A 340 -3.08 1.08 -13.99
CA LEU A 340 -2.18 0.97 -15.15
C LEU A 340 -2.65 1.77 -16.37
N HIS A 341 -3.97 1.90 -16.58
CA HIS A 341 -4.55 2.72 -17.65
C HIS A 341 -4.59 4.21 -17.33
N GLY A 342 -4.36 4.61 -16.08
CA GLY A 342 -4.69 5.97 -15.62
C GLY A 342 -6.19 6.25 -15.59
N GLY A 343 -7.00 5.20 -15.38
CA GLY A 343 -8.45 5.25 -15.33
C GLY A 343 -9.02 5.43 -13.92
N GLN A 344 -10.32 5.66 -13.83
CA GLN A 344 -11.09 5.77 -12.59
C GLN A 344 -12.29 4.83 -12.59
N ILE A 345 -12.72 4.42 -11.40
CA ILE A 345 -13.94 3.65 -11.14
C ILE A 345 -14.76 4.37 -10.08
N SER A 346 -16.06 4.53 -10.33
CA SER A 346 -17.04 4.94 -9.34
C SER A 346 -18.17 3.92 -9.25
N ILE A 347 -18.72 3.76 -8.05
CA ILE A 347 -19.78 2.79 -7.77
C ILE A 347 -20.90 3.51 -7.03
N GLU A 348 -22.06 3.59 -7.67
CA GLU A 348 -23.29 4.11 -7.11
C GLU A 348 -24.22 2.95 -6.81
N SER A 349 -24.56 2.73 -5.55
CA SER A 349 -25.38 1.59 -5.14
C SER A 349 -26.17 1.91 -3.89
N ASN A 350 -27.41 1.41 -3.86
CA ASN A 350 -28.28 1.43 -2.69
C ASN A 350 -28.69 -0.01 -2.37
N PRO A 351 -28.70 -0.42 -1.10
CA PRO A 351 -29.18 -1.76 -0.71
C PRO A 351 -30.58 -2.03 -1.26
N GLY A 352 -30.74 -3.12 -2.03
CA GLY A 352 -31.99 -3.52 -2.69
C GLY A 352 -32.39 -2.71 -3.92
N GLY A 353 -31.59 -1.71 -4.34
CA GLY A 353 -31.88 -0.81 -5.47
C GLY A 353 -31.01 -1.03 -6.71
N GLY A 354 -30.17 -2.06 -6.74
CA GLY A 354 -29.18 -2.30 -7.79
C GLY A 354 -27.89 -1.50 -7.63
N THR A 355 -27.00 -1.65 -8.61
CA THR A 355 -25.69 -1.00 -8.64
C THR A 355 -25.39 -0.44 -10.03
N ILE A 356 -24.74 0.72 -10.06
CA ILE A 356 -24.17 1.34 -11.25
C ILE A 356 -22.66 1.43 -11.03
N VAL A 357 -21.90 0.74 -11.87
CA VAL A 357 -20.44 0.82 -11.90
C VAL A 357 -20.05 1.63 -13.13
N THR A 358 -19.33 2.74 -12.92
CA THR A 358 -18.85 3.60 -14.00
C THR A 358 -17.33 3.55 -14.04
N ILE A 359 -16.78 3.16 -15.19
CA ILE A 359 -15.36 3.22 -15.50
C ILE A 359 -15.10 4.39 -16.43
N GLN A 360 -14.12 5.22 -16.11
CA GLN A 360 -13.69 6.32 -16.95
C GLN A 360 -12.22 6.15 -17.31
N LEU A 361 -11.93 6.10 -18.61
CA LEU A 361 -10.57 6.06 -19.15
C LEU A 361 -10.30 7.33 -19.95
N HIS A 362 -9.14 7.96 -19.72
CA HIS A 362 -8.71 9.09 -20.52
C HIS A 362 -7.99 8.58 -21.77
N LEU A 363 -8.43 9.03 -22.94
CA LEU A 363 -7.77 8.76 -24.21
C LEU A 363 -6.57 9.71 -24.32
N ASN A 364 -5.37 9.18 -24.08
CA ASN A 364 -4.16 9.97 -24.30
C ASN A 364 -4.01 10.29 -25.81
N SER A 365 -4.23 11.55 -26.17
CA SER A 365 -3.97 12.12 -27.50
C SER A 365 -2.49 12.05 -27.95
N ARG A 366 -1.59 11.47 -27.13
CA ARG A 366 -0.13 11.50 -27.30
C ARG A 366 0.52 10.33 -28.06
N VAL A 367 -0.24 9.39 -28.64
CA VAL A 367 0.37 8.34 -29.50
C VAL A 367 0.27 8.65 -31.00
N LYS A 368 -0.03 9.90 -31.40
CA LYS A 368 -0.01 10.34 -32.81
C LYS A 368 1.38 10.76 -33.36
N SER A 369 2.50 10.60 -32.64
CA SER A 369 3.82 11.07 -33.14
C SER A 369 5.05 10.27 -32.70
N ARG A 370 5.02 8.95 -32.85
CA ARG A 370 6.26 8.14 -32.94
C ARG A 370 6.19 7.16 -34.09
N GLN A 371 6.00 7.67 -35.29
CA GLN A 371 6.43 7.08 -36.55
C GLN A 371 6.54 8.23 -37.54
N ALA A 372 7.72 8.86 -37.54
CA ALA A 372 8.25 9.57 -38.69
C ALA A 372 9.06 8.55 -39.51
#